data_AF-A0A538CLF7-F1
#
_entry.id   AF-A0A538CLF7-F1
#
_cell.length_a   1.000
_cell.length_b   1.000
_cell.length_c   1.000
_cell.angle_alpha   90.00
_cell.angle_beta   90.00
_cell.angle_gamma   90.00
#
_symmetry.space_group_name_H-M   'P 1'
#
loop_
_entity.id
_entity.type
_entity.pdbx_description
1 polymer ?
#
loop_
_entity_poly.entity_id
_entity_poly.type
_entity_poly.pdbx_seq_one_letter_code
_entity_poly.pdbx_strand_id
1 'polypeptide(L)'
;MSGVAVPGNDSPLGAHPTSVDDPITHDAYDLNVNVRPDAADTYLLGGDPSARSGNFAGREEETARLHMEREEVGVPFAVWPEQGDRVRAYGSWVWDCEHFAGGGARTEFHPLRALWVERRFSPQSPTGEAEASLWYSNVKTAAGVIADCAHRTKGDEQAFKACHDAGSKTFELRAPPRPSRQARLRARLVDVGSTSTARRPSLKLSRDGVRVTLRLASGRAVRLAYDVFVGWAPIPVRLRPRHLRVRLEQLLVRRAMDPSCTLTRPDCPARVETTQLGQVSRAPGEWALYVDVGGIWTHVRPLVLYVRDGQRVRLRTTLDLYVPRGRSWRIAAFTRECDFGLPTFSSNDRAVYPCPRSREFGHPAGDDRPGHVAVAGRLGRHSANGSLADSTCPPVNKNGCYRLSWRVIRLR
;
A
#
# COMPACT_ATOMS: atom_id res chain seq x y z
N MET A 1 -16.84 2.01 -5.86
CA MET A 1 -16.65 0.58 -6.20
C MET A 1 -16.60 -0.25 -4.93
N SER A 2 -16.86 -1.55 -5.06
CA SER A 2 -16.49 -2.61 -4.12
C SER A 2 -15.69 -3.70 -4.85
N GLY A 3 -14.85 -4.43 -4.13
CA GLY A 3 -14.05 -5.50 -4.72
C GLY A 3 -13.18 -6.23 -3.71
N VAL A 4 -12.15 -6.91 -4.21
CA VAL A 4 -11.12 -7.58 -3.40
C VAL A 4 -9.74 -7.09 -3.84
N ALA A 5 -8.92 -6.66 -2.89
CA ALA A 5 -7.50 -6.40 -3.17
C ALA A 5 -6.85 -7.73 -3.55
N VAL A 6 -6.40 -7.88 -4.79
CA VAL A 6 -5.85 -9.14 -5.28
C VAL A 6 -4.48 -8.92 -5.88
N PRO A 7 -3.53 -9.85 -5.65
CA PRO A 7 -2.28 -9.81 -6.38
C PRO A 7 -2.55 -9.77 -7.89
N GLY A 8 -1.68 -9.09 -8.63
CA GLY A 8 -1.44 -9.34 -10.05
C GLY A 8 -1.26 -10.84 -10.30
N ASN A 9 -1.37 -11.31 -11.54
CA ASN A 9 -1.28 -12.75 -11.82
C ASN A 9 0.04 -13.38 -11.35
N ASP A 10 1.10 -12.57 -11.16
CA ASP A 10 2.43 -13.06 -10.78
C ASP A 10 3.07 -12.34 -9.57
N SER A 11 2.36 -11.51 -8.81
CA SER A 11 3.04 -10.54 -7.93
C SER A 11 2.33 -10.22 -6.62
N PRO A 12 3.03 -9.97 -5.50
CA PRO A 12 2.39 -9.65 -4.22
C PRO A 12 1.77 -8.24 -4.16
N LEU A 13 1.52 -7.66 -5.33
CA LEU A 13 1.22 -6.28 -5.62
C LEU A 13 -0.29 -5.96 -5.58
N GLY A 14 -1.06 -6.73 -4.80
CA GLY A 14 -2.46 -6.36 -4.53
C GLY A 14 -2.55 -5.06 -3.71
N ALA A 15 -1.55 -4.82 -2.87
CA ALA A 15 -1.23 -3.52 -2.30
C ALA A 15 0.27 -3.45 -1.97
N HIS A 16 0.90 -2.33 -2.29
CA HIS A 16 2.33 -2.08 -2.10
C HIS A 16 2.63 -0.59 -2.26
N PRO A 17 3.78 -0.11 -1.75
CA PRO A 17 4.30 1.18 -2.23
C PRO A 17 4.56 1.07 -3.73
N THR A 18 4.22 2.08 -4.51
CA THR A 18 4.58 2.15 -5.92
C THR A 18 6.09 2.03 -6.08
N SER A 19 6.44 1.65 -7.28
CA SER A 19 7.79 1.36 -7.68
C SER A 19 8.28 2.37 -8.72
N VAL A 20 7.38 3.24 -9.17
CA VAL A 20 7.57 4.29 -10.14
C VAL A 20 6.83 5.50 -9.59
N ASP A 21 7.57 6.46 -9.06
CA ASP A 21 7.04 7.81 -8.87
C ASP A 21 8.04 8.76 -9.49
N ASP A 22 7.58 9.52 -10.48
CA ASP A 22 8.31 10.68 -10.94
C ASP A 22 8.25 11.73 -9.82
N PRO A 23 9.38 12.11 -9.23
CA PRO A 23 9.38 13.14 -8.19
C PRO A 23 8.85 14.48 -8.73
N ILE A 24 8.83 14.70 -10.04
CA ILE A 24 8.27 15.90 -10.65
C ILE A 24 6.76 16.00 -10.39
N THR A 25 6.04 14.89 -10.21
CA THR A 25 4.58 14.86 -10.02
C THR A 25 4.13 14.42 -8.62
N HIS A 26 5.04 13.91 -7.78
CA HIS A 26 4.76 13.38 -6.44
C HIS A 26 5.62 14.02 -5.34
N ASP A 27 5.09 14.11 -4.12
CA ASP A 27 5.80 14.52 -2.91
C ASP A 27 6.21 13.33 -2.01
N ALA A 28 5.68 12.14 -2.25
CA ALA A 28 5.95 10.91 -1.50
C ALA A 28 5.64 9.69 -2.34
N TYR A 29 6.14 8.51 -1.95
CA TYR A 29 5.79 7.27 -2.63
C TYR A 29 4.28 7.01 -2.62
N ASP A 30 3.68 6.60 -3.72
CA ASP A 30 2.26 6.23 -3.76
C ASP A 30 2.01 4.87 -3.09
N LEU A 31 0.85 4.75 -2.45
CA LEU A 31 0.22 3.47 -2.18
C LEU A 31 -0.50 3.03 -3.45
N ASN A 32 -0.10 1.89 -3.99
CA ASN A 32 -0.80 1.24 -5.10
C ASN A 32 -1.71 0.15 -4.54
N VAL A 33 -2.97 0.15 -4.98
CA VAL A 33 -3.95 -0.88 -4.62
C VAL A 33 -4.65 -1.40 -5.87
N ASN A 34 -4.40 -2.67 -6.17
CA ASN A 34 -4.99 -3.37 -7.30
C ASN A 34 -6.23 -4.15 -6.85
N VAL A 35 -7.42 -3.69 -7.26
CA VAL A 35 -8.69 -4.27 -6.84
C VAL A 35 -9.36 -4.98 -8.00
N ARG A 36 -9.70 -6.26 -7.81
CA ARG A 36 -10.67 -6.91 -8.70
C ARG A 36 -12.07 -6.46 -8.28
N PRO A 37 -12.80 -5.72 -9.14
CA PRO A 37 -14.12 -5.22 -8.78
C PRO A 37 -15.10 -6.37 -8.54
N ASP A 38 -16.12 -6.13 -7.71
CA ASP A 38 -17.30 -6.98 -7.65
C ASP A 38 -18.03 -6.95 -9.00
N ALA A 39 -18.83 -7.99 -9.30
CA ALA A 39 -19.53 -8.11 -10.58
C ALA A 39 -20.40 -6.89 -10.92
N ALA A 40 -20.97 -6.21 -9.92
CA ALA A 40 -21.77 -5.00 -10.12
C ALA A 40 -20.94 -3.76 -10.47
N ASP A 41 -19.63 -3.79 -10.22
CA ASP A 41 -18.68 -2.70 -10.40
C ASP A 41 -17.70 -2.95 -11.56
N THR A 42 -17.81 -4.07 -12.30
CA THR A 42 -16.89 -4.39 -13.42
C THR A 42 -17.00 -3.42 -14.58
N TYR A 43 -18.10 -2.67 -14.68
CA TYR A 43 -18.28 -1.61 -15.68
C TYR A 43 -17.27 -0.46 -15.50
N LEU A 44 -16.59 -0.38 -14.34
CA LEU A 44 -15.54 0.59 -14.08
C LEU A 44 -14.20 0.23 -14.75
N LEU A 45 -14.06 -0.97 -15.33
CA LEU A 45 -12.88 -1.36 -16.09
C LEU A 45 -13.06 -0.94 -17.56
N GLY A 46 -12.22 -0.05 -18.03
CA GLY A 46 -12.17 0.39 -19.42
C GLY A 46 -11.53 -0.67 -20.33
N GLY A 47 -11.99 -0.73 -21.57
CA GLY A 47 -11.48 -1.66 -22.60
C GLY A 47 -12.35 -2.90 -22.81
N ASP A 48 -11.83 -3.84 -23.59
CA ASP A 48 -12.53 -5.07 -24.00
C ASP A 48 -11.69 -6.31 -23.65
N PRO A 49 -12.21 -7.24 -22.82
CA PRO A 49 -11.50 -8.46 -22.47
C PRO A 49 -11.25 -9.40 -23.65
N SER A 50 -12.12 -9.40 -24.67
CA SER A 50 -11.97 -10.22 -25.87
C SER A 50 -10.86 -9.68 -26.78
N ALA A 51 -10.78 -8.36 -26.91
CA ALA A 51 -9.73 -7.67 -27.65
C ALA A 51 -8.42 -7.50 -26.86
N ARG A 52 -8.43 -7.80 -25.55
CA ARG A 52 -7.32 -7.56 -24.61
C ARG A 52 -6.84 -6.11 -24.65
N SER A 53 -7.78 -5.18 -24.54
CA SER A 53 -7.52 -3.73 -24.56
C SER A 53 -7.83 -3.07 -23.20
N GLY A 54 -7.35 -1.84 -23.02
CA GLY A 54 -7.51 -1.07 -21.79
C GLY A 54 -7.02 -1.82 -20.57
N ASN A 55 -7.84 -1.89 -19.52
CA ASN A 55 -7.54 -2.65 -18.30
C ASN A 55 -7.33 -4.14 -18.57
N PHE A 56 -7.74 -4.70 -19.70
CA PHE A 56 -7.56 -6.11 -20.04
C PHE A 56 -6.32 -6.40 -20.90
N ALA A 57 -5.52 -5.38 -21.19
CA ALA A 57 -4.27 -5.52 -21.92
C ALA A 57 -3.16 -6.10 -21.04
N GLY A 58 -2.21 -6.81 -21.67
CA GLY A 58 -0.99 -7.27 -21.03
C GLY A 58 -1.18 -8.38 -19.98
N ARG A 59 -0.20 -8.48 -19.09
CA ARG A 59 -0.17 -9.39 -17.92
C ARG A 59 0.38 -8.70 -16.68
N GLU A 60 0.33 -7.38 -16.68
CA GLU A 60 0.87 -6.53 -15.62
C GLU A 60 -0.01 -6.62 -14.36
N GLU A 61 0.42 -5.98 -13.28
CA GLU A 61 -0.30 -6.04 -12.00
C GLU A 61 -1.74 -5.53 -12.12
N GLU A 62 -1.99 -4.55 -12.99
CA GLU A 62 -3.28 -3.89 -13.20
C GLU A 62 -4.23 -4.67 -14.11
N THR A 63 -3.74 -5.70 -14.83
CA THR A 63 -4.56 -6.39 -15.83
C THR A 63 -5.81 -7.01 -15.20
N ALA A 64 -6.99 -6.66 -15.72
CA ALA A 64 -8.32 -7.01 -15.24
C ALA A 64 -8.62 -6.57 -13.80
N ARG A 65 -8.00 -5.47 -13.36
CA ARG A 65 -8.16 -4.86 -12.04
C ARG A 65 -8.33 -3.35 -12.21
N LEU A 66 -8.96 -2.73 -11.22
CA LEU A 66 -8.96 -1.28 -11.09
C LEU A 66 -7.74 -0.90 -10.25
N HIS A 67 -6.85 -0.12 -10.86
CA HIS A 67 -5.70 0.47 -10.19
C HIS A 67 -6.15 1.70 -9.39
N MET A 68 -5.51 1.93 -8.25
CA MET A 68 -5.77 3.06 -7.39
C MET A 68 -4.49 3.50 -6.72
N GLU A 69 -4.19 4.78 -6.82
CA GLU A 69 -2.96 5.36 -6.30
C GLU A 69 -3.24 6.52 -5.36
N ARG A 70 -2.36 6.67 -4.37
CA ARG A 70 -2.33 7.82 -3.47
C ARG A 70 -1.01 7.89 -2.70
N GLU A 71 -0.33 9.03 -2.76
CA GLU A 71 0.84 9.32 -1.90
C GLU A 71 0.67 8.84 -0.44
N GLU A 72 1.64 8.08 0.04
CA GLU A 72 1.63 7.35 1.30
C GLU A 72 1.46 8.26 2.51
N VAL A 73 2.01 9.47 2.45
CA VAL A 73 1.87 10.48 3.51
C VAL A 73 0.41 10.92 3.70
N GLY A 74 -0.43 10.73 2.68
CA GLY A 74 -1.85 10.97 2.69
C GLY A 74 -2.70 9.84 3.29
N VAL A 75 -2.17 8.61 3.32
CA VAL A 75 -2.91 7.38 3.70
C VAL A 75 -2.20 6.64 4.83
N PRO A 76 -2.71 6.67 6.07
CA PRO A 76 -2.08 5.93 7.17
C PRO A 76 -1.99 4.42 6.89
N PHE A 77 -0.86 3.80 7.25
CA PHE A 77 -0.64 2.34 7.08
C PHE A 77 -1.73 1.45 7.66
N ALA A 78 -2.40 1.86 8.73
CA ALA A 78 -3.51 1.10 9.30
C ALA A 78 -4.62 0.81 8.27
N VAL A 79 -4.74 1.66 7.25
CA VAL A 79 -5.79 1.58 6.23
C VAL A 79 -5.30 0.97 4.91
N TRP A 80 -4.02 0.57 4.85
CA TRP A 80 -3.48 -0.13 3.68
C TRP A 80 -4.00 -1.58 3.66
N PRO A 81 -4.62 -2.04 2.57
CA PRO A 81 -5.19 -3.37 2.53
C PRO A 81 -4.11 -4.46 2.51
N GLU A 82 -4.48 -5.65 3.00
CA GLU A 82 -3.77 -6.89 2.70
C GLU A 82 -4.37 -7.52 1.43
N GLN A 83 -3.59 -8.35 0.74
CA GLN A 83 -4.14 -9.24 -0.28
C GLN A 83 -5.29 -10.09 0.30
N GLY A 84 -6.42 -10.09 -0.41
CA GLY A 84 -7.63 -10.80 -0.05
C GLY A 84 -8.63 -9.97 0.77
N ASP A 85 -8.27 -8.77 1.21
CA ASP A 85 -9.20 -7.88 1.91
C ASP A 85 -10.31 -7.40 0.97
N ARG A 86 -11.52 -7.24 1.53
CA ARG A 86 -12.60 -6.58 0.79
C ARG A 86 -12.37 -5.09 0.85
N VAL A 87 -12.40 -4.44 -0.29
CA VAL A 87 -12.19 -3.00 -0.39
C VAL A 87 -13.46 -2.35 -0.94
N ARG A 88 -13.88 -1.26 -0.33
CA ARG A 88 -14.77 -0.29 -0.96
C ARG A 88 -14.02 1.02 -1.09
N ALA A 89 -13.95 1.53 -2.30
CA ALA A 89 -13.21 2.72 -2.63
C ALA A 89 -14.12 3.77 -3.27
N TYR A 90 -13.80 5.02 -2.98
CA TYR A 90 -14.44 6.19 -3.58
C TYR A 90 -13.35 7.16 -4.01
N GLY A 91 -13.44 7.65 -5.24
CA GLY A 91 -12.46 8.53 -5.85
C GLY A 91 -12.99 9.03 -7.20
N SER A 92 -12.16 9.81 -7.90
CA SER A 92 -12.45 10.21 -9.27
C SER A 92 -12.16 9.04 -10.21
N TRP A 93 -13.14 8.66 -11.04
CA TRP A 93 -12.94 7.66 -12.09
C TRP A 93 -12.44 8.35 -13.35
N VAL A 94 -11.24 8.01 -13.78
CA VAL A 94 -10.55 8.69 -14.88
C VAL A 94 -10.05 7.70 -15.91
N TRP A 95 -9.77 8.21 -17.11
CA TRP A 95 -8.99 7.50 -18.12
C TRP A 95 -7.52 7.80 -17.87
N ASP A 96 -6.76 6.76 -17.60
CA ASP A 96 -5.31 6.79 -17.56
C ASP A 96 -4.79 6.70 -19.00
N CYS A 97 -4.23 7.82 -19.43
CA CYS A 97 -3.66 8.04 -20.75
C CYS A 97 -2.13 8.13 -20.71
N GLU A 98 -1.48 7.86 -19.58
CA GLU A 98 -0.02 7.89 -19.49
C GLU A 98 0.55 6.46 -19.61
N HIS A 99 -0.19 5.45 -19.17
CA HIS A 99 0.21 4.04 -19.21
C HIS A 99 -0.32 3.26 -20.43
N PHE A 100 -0.24 3.85 -21.62
CA PHE A 100 -0.61 3.18 -22.88
C PHE A 100 0.39 2.09 -23.28
N ALA A 101 0.34 0.91 -22.66
CA ALA A 101 1.14 -0.27 -23.05
C ALA A 101 0.65 -0.93 -24.37
N GLY A 102 0.38 -0.13 -25.41
CA GLY A 102 -0.10 -0.60 -26.73
C GLY A 102 -1.55 -1.12 -26.78
N GLY A 103 -2.22 -1.24 -25.63
CA GLY A 103 -3.58 -1.77 -25.50
C GLY A 103 -4.71 -0.73 -25.44
N GLY A 104 -4.41 0.57 -25.55
CA GLY A 104 -5.38 1.65 -25.37
C GLY A 104 -5.53 2.11 -23.92
N ALA A 105 -6.39 3.12 -23.70
CA ALA A 105 -6.51 3.80 -22.40
C ALA A 105 -7.07 2.85 -21.34
N ARG A 106 -6.48 2.89 -20.15
CA ARG A 106 -6.99 2.20 -18.97
C ARG A 106 -7.90 3.14 -18.18
N THR A 107 -8.68 2.60 -17.27
CA THR A 107 -9.38 3.40 -16.27
C THR A 107 -8.89 3.05 -14.88
N GLU A 108 -8.91 4.05 -13.99
CA GLU A 108 -8.44 3.94 -12.61
C GLU A 108 -9.26 4.83 -11.67
N PHE A 109 -9.02 4.71 -10.36
CA PHE A 109 -9.45 5.71 -9.39
C PHE A 109 -8.28 6.57 -8.93
N HIS A 110 -8.24 7.80 -9.44
CA HIS A 110 -7.19 8.76 -9.11
C HIS A 110 -7.72 10.21 -9.12
N PRO A 111 -7.64 10.95 -7.99
CA PRO A 111 -7.21 10.47 -6.68
C PRO A 111 -8.29 9.65 -5.98
N LEU A 112 -7.83 8.67 -5.23
CA LEU A 112 -8.61 8.02 -4.19
C LEU A 112 -8.95 9.02 -3.07
N ARG A 113 -10.21 9.05 -2.63
CA ARG A 113 -10.73 9.99 -1.59
C ARG A 113 -11.21 9.29 -0.32
N ALA A 114 -11.66 8.03 -0.44
CA ALA A 114 -12.05 7.23 0.70
C ALA A 114 -11.75 5.75 0.46
N LEU A 115 -11.40 5.08 1.56
CA LEU A 115 -11.18 3.64 1.61
C LEU A 115 -11.94 3.05 2.79
N TRP A 116 -12.54 1.90 2.56
CA TRP A 116 -13.09 1.01 3.56
C TRP A 116 -12.55 -0.38 3.30
N VAL A 117 -11.63 -0.82 4.15
CA VAL A 117 -10.93 -2.10 4.02
C VAL A 117 -11.47 -3.04 5.08
N GLU A 118 -12.20 -4.08 4.68
CA GLU A 118 -12.75 -5.08 5.60
C GLU A 118 -11.85 -6.30 5.71
N ARG A 119 -11.45 -6.59 6.94
CA ARG A 119 -10.70 -7.78 7.34
C ARG A 119 -11.61 -8.68 8.15
N ARG A 120 -11.91 -9.87 7.61
CA ARG A 120 -12.78 -10.84 8.30
C ARG A 120 -12.26 -11.20 9.70
N PHE A 121 -10.94 -11.16 9.88
CA PHE A 121 -10.29 -11.33 11.18
C PHE A 121 -9.21 -10.27 11.33
N SER A 122 -9.24 -9.57 12.45
CA SER A 122 -8.25 -8.56 12.78
C SER A 122 -6.92 -9.20 13.19
N PRO A 123 -5.78 -8.80 12.58
CA PRO A 123 -4.47 -9.15 13.10
C PRO A 123 -4.14 -8.41 14.40
N GLN A 124 -4.94 -7.40 14.78
CA GLN A 124 -4.76 -6.58 15.98
C GLN A 124 -5.70 -6.98 17.14
N SER A 125 -6.57 -7.99 16.97
CA SER A 125 -7.57 -8.35 17.97
C SER A 125 -7.22 -9.61 18.78
N PRO A 126 -6.97 -9.50 20.10
CA PRO A 126 -6.80 -10.66 20.98
C PRO A 126 -8.08 -11.48 21.15
N THR A 127 -9.22 -10.93 20.76
CA THR A 127 -10.54 -11.56 20.86
C THR A 127 -11.07 -12.08 19.54
N GLY A 128 -10.31 -11.94 18.45
CA GLY A 128 -10.71 -12.41 17.13
C GLY A 128 -11.88 -11.64 16.54
N GLU A 129 -11.99 -10.34 16.85
CA GLU A 129 -12.92 -9.43 16.19
C GLU A 129 -12.70 -9.40 14.67
N ALA A 130 -13.76 -9.14 13.91
CA ALA A 130 -13.61 -8.61 12.56
C ALA A 130 -13.16 -7.16 12.66
N GLU A 131 -12.40 -6.70 11.67
CA GLU A 131 -11.88 -5.34 11.60
C GLU A 131 -12.27 -4.70 10.26
N ALA A 132 -12.51 -3.40 10.27
CA ALA A 132 -12.46 -2.62 9.06
C ALA A 132 -11.74 -1.30 9.29
N SER A 133 -10.89 -0.91 8.36
CA SER A 133 -10.18 0.36 8.39
C SER A 133 -10.89 1.34 7.47
N LEU A 134 -11.32 2.46 8.03
CA LEU A 134 -11.98 3.56 7.35
C LEU A 134 -10.98 4.70 7.16
N TRP A 135 -10.77 5.14 5.93
CA TRP A 135 -10.05 6.37 5.61
C TRP A 135 -10.90 7.27 4.73
N TYR A 136 -10.82 8.58 4.97
CA TYR A 136 -11.33 9.61 4.10
C TYR A 136 -10.41 10.81 4.14
N SER A 137 -10.15 11.42 2.98
CA SER A 137 -9.45 12.70 2.91
C SER A 137 -10.02 13.56 1.80
N ASN A 138 -10.25 14.84 2.11
CA ASN A 138 -10.43 15.89 1.10
C ASN A 138 -9.21 16.80 0.97
N VAL A 139 -8.14 16.51 1.73
CA VAL A 139 -6.82 17.09 1.48
C VAL A 139 -6.32 16.50 0.17
N LYS A 140 -5.81 17.33 -0.72
CA LYS A 140 -5.31 16.90 -2.03
C LYS A 140 -3.79 16.87 -1.98
N THR A 141 -3.22 15.84 -2.58
CA THR A 141 -1.79 15.77 -2.94
C THR A 141 -1.57 16.56 -4.23
N ALA A 142 -0.31 16.74 -4.60
CA ALA A 142 0.12 17.26 -5.90
C ALA A 142 -0.69 16.67 -7.08
N ALA A 143 -0.59 15.36 -7.27
CA ALA A 143 -1.31 14.60 -8.28
C ALA A 143 -2.83 14.79 -8.18
N GLY A 144 -3.39 14.82 -6.96
CA GLY A 144 -4.81 15.10 -6.75
C GLY A 144 -5.24 16.51 -7.19
N VAL A 145 -4.35 17.51 -7.08
CA VAL A 145 -4.60 18.86 -7.60
C VAL A 145 -4.57 18.86 -9.13
N ILE A 146 -3.64 18.14 -9.76
CA ILE A 146 -3.55 18.00 -11.23
C ILE A 146 -4.78 17.32 -11.79
N ALA A 147 -5.20 16.18 -11.24
CA ALA A 147 -6.41 15.47 -11.66
C ALA A 147 -7.65 16.38 -11.59
N ASP A 148 -7.74 17.21 -10.55
CA ASP A 148 -8.78 18.21 -10.43
C ASP A 148 -8.57 19.40 -11.39
N CYS A 149 -7.34 19.79 -11.74
CA CYS A 149 -7.03 20.78 -12.81
C CYS A 149 -7.48 20.27 -14.18
N ALA A 150 -7.19 19.02 -14.52
CA ALA A 150 -7.61 18.41 -15.77
C ALA A 150 -9.15 18.37 -15.89
N HIS A 151 -9.86 18.28 -14.76
CA HIS A 151 -11.30 18.50 -14.72
C HIS A 151 -11.70 19.99 -14.87
N ARG A 152 -10.93 20.93 -14.30
CA ARG A 152 -11.15 22.39 -14.36
C ARG A 152 -11.11 22.98 -15.78
N THR A 153 -10.33 22.42 -16.71
CA THR A 153 -10.23 22.95 -18.08
C THR A 153 -11.50 22.72 -18.93
N LYS A 154 -12.54 22.09 -18.36
CA LYS A 154 -13.92 22.11 -18.87
C LYS A 154 -14.71 23.39 -18.52
N GLY A 155 -14.02 24.46 -18.10
CA GLY A 155 -14.51 25.86 -18.23
C GLY A 155 -15.26 26.49 -17.06
N ASP A 156 -15.39 25.85 -15.90
CA ASP A 156 -16.12 26.42 -14.75
C ASP A 156 -15.36 26.22 -13.41
N GLU A 157 -14.75 27.29 -12.90
CA GLU A 157 -14.02 27.30 -11.62
C GLU A 157 -14.94 27.36 -10.38
N GLN A 158 -16.18 27.85 -10.50
CA GLN A 158 -17.10 27.97 -9.37
C GLN A 158 -17.75 26.64 -9.02
N ALA A 159 -17.94 25.74 -10.00
CA ALA A 159 -18.49 24.40 -9.78
C ALA A 159 -17.65 23.55 -8.82
N PHE A 160 -16.33 23.78 -8.74
CA PHE A 160 -15.42 22.87 -8.03
C PHE A 160 -15.32 23.09 -6.52
N LYS A 161 -15.54 24.32 -6.02
CA LYS A 161 -15.71 24.57 -4.57
C LYS A 161 -16.92 23.81 -4.00
N ALA A 162 -17.88 23.45 -4.87
CA ALA A 162 -19.04 22.62 -4.52
C ALA A 162 -18.77 21.11 -4.66
N CYS A 163 -17.68 20.67 -5.31
CA CYS A 163 -17.29 19.25 -5.43
C CYS A 163 -16.55 18.69 -4.20
N HIS A 164 -16.71 19.32 -3.04
CA HIS A 164 -16.44 18.66 -1.77
C HIS A 164 -17.59 17.72 -1.48
N ASP A 165 -17.31 16.44 -1.27
CA ASP A 165 -18.31 15.46 -0.87
C ASP A 165 -18.88 15.83 0.51
N ALA A 166 -19.94 16.62 0.50
CA ALA A 166 -20.84 16.75 1.62
C ALA A 166 -21.80 15.55 1.59
N GLY A 167 -22.00 14.92 2.74
CA GLY A 167 -22.96 13.83 2.83
C GLY A 167 -22.60 12.80 3.87
N SER A 168 -23.51 11.84 4.02
CA SER A 168 -23.28 10.72 4.91
C SER A 168 -22.95 9.48 4.10
N LYS A 169 -21.89 8.78 4.49
CA LYS A 169 -21.55 7.46 3.96
C LYS A 169 -21.78 6.43 5.05
N THR A 170 -22.35 5.30 4.67
CA THR A 170 -22.64 4.20 5.59
C THR A 170 -21.90 2.96 5.14
N PHE A 171 -21.22 2.33 6.09
CA PHE A 171 -20.54 1.06 5.91
C PHE A 171 -21.07 0.05 6.91
N GLU A 172 -20.97 -1.23 6.57
CA GLU A 172 -21.39 -2.30 7.46
C GLU A 172 -20.25 -3.29 7.60
N LEU A 173 -19.93 -3.64 8.84
CA LEU A 173 -18.95 -4.67 9.18
C LEU A 173 -19.68 -5.79 9.91
N ARG A 174 -19.60 -7.00 9.38
CA ARG A 174 -20.18 -8.20 10.01
C ARG A 174 -19.23 -8.73 11.08
N ALA A 175 -19.81 -9.17 12.20
CA ALA A 175 -19.07 -9.88 13.21
C ALA A 175 -18.76 -11.31 12.76
N PRO A 176 -17.71 -11.94 13.34
CA PRO A 176 -17.49 -13.38 13.21
C PRO A 176 -18.69 -14.18 13.73
N PRO A 177 -18.77 -15.50 13.45
CA PRO A 177 -19.84 -16.34 13.98
C PRO A 177 -19.97 -16.24 15.50
N ARG A 178 -21.22 -16.16 15.98
CA ARG A 178 -21.52 -16.03 17.40
C ARG A 178 -21.03 -17.28 18.17
N PRO A 179 -20.16 -17.15 19.19
CA PRO A 179 -19.52 -18.31 19.82
C PRO A 179 -20.42 -19.04 20.82
N SER A 180 -21.43 -18.36 21.37
CA SER A 180 -22.42 -18.97 22.28
C SER A 180 -23.68 -18.10 22.39
N ARG A 181 -24.76 -18.66 22.95
CA ARG A 181 -26.02 -17.92 23.21
C ARG A 181 -25.86 -16.80 24.24
N GLN A 182 -24.86 -16.90 25.13
CA GLN A 182 -24.59 -15.88 26.16
C GLN A 182 -23.72 -14.72 25.64
N ALA A 183 -22.99 -14.94 24.55
CA ALA A 183 -22.10 -13.93 24.00
C ALA A 183 -22.89 -12.74 23.44
N ARG A 184 -22.47 -11.53 23.77
CA ARG A 184 -23.07 -10.27 23.34
C ARG A 184 -22.18 -9.57 22.34
N LEU A 185 -22.81 -8.95 21.34
CA LEU A 185 -22.11 -8.18 20.32
C LEU A 185 -21.47 -6.94 20.95
N ARG A 186 -20.23 -6.64 20.57
CA ARG A 186 -19.46 -5.46 20.97
C ARG A 186 -18.83 -4.86 19.73
N ALA A 187 -18.70 -3.54 19.72
CA ALA A 187 -17.94 -2.83 18.71
C ALA A 187 -17.15 -1.70 19.36
N ARG A 188 -16.01 -1.34 18.75
CA ARG A 188 -15.17 -0.22 19.16
C ARG A 188 -14.57 0.48 17.94
N LEU A 189 -14.29 1.76 18.12
CA LEU A 189 -13.59 2.63 17.16
C LEU A 189 -12.26 3.05 17.77
N VAL A 190 -11.17 2.90 17.00
CA VAL A 190 -9.83 3.39 17.34
C VAL A 190 -9.44 4.42 16.29
N ASP A 191 -9.11 5.64 16.70
CA ASP A 191 -8.57 6.65 15.79
C ASP A 191 -7.11 6.31 15.49
N VAL A 192 -6.75 6.26 14.20
CA VAL A 192 -5.42 5.83 13.73
C VAL A 192 -4.73 6.88 12.86
N GLY A 193 -5.26 8.12 12.81
CA GLY A 193 -4.60 9.19 12.06
C GLY A 193 -5.48 10.35 11.62
N SER A 194 -6.62 10.58 12.30
CA SER A 194 -7.52 11.67 11.95
C SER A 194 -6.96 13.04 12.33
N THR A 195 -7.28 14.09 11.57
CA THR A 195 -7.03 15.47 11.96
C THR A 195 -7.94 15.87 13.11
N SER A 196 -7.54 16.88 13.90
CA SER A 196 -8.34 17.44 14.99
C SER A 196 -9.70 17.99 14.53
N THR A 197 -9.84 18.34 13.26
CA THR A 197 -11.07 18.82 12.62
C THR A 197 -12.00 17.70 12.16
N ALA A 198 -11.54 16.45 12.18
CA ALA A 198 -12.32 15.31 11.71
C ALA A 198 -13.44 14.95 12.70
N ARG A 199 -14.65 14.76 12.19
CA ARG A 199 -15.78 14.29 13.01
C ARG A 199 -15.69 12.78 13.18
N ARG A 200 -15.64 12.32 14.43
CA ARG A 200 -15.70 10.89 14.76
C ARG A 200 -16.92 10.20 14.13
N PRO A 201 -16.76 9.04 13.45
CA PRO A 201 -17.87 8.26 12.93
C PRO A 201 -18.82 7.78 14.03
N SER A 202 -20.11 7.61 13.72
CA SER A 202 -21.06 6.98 14.64
C SER A 202 -21.17 5.47 14.39
N LEU A 203 -21.34 4.71 15.47
CA LEU A 203 -21.59 3.27 15.43
C LEU A 203 -23.03 2.97 15.83
N LYS A 204 -23.68 2.09 15.07
CA LYS A 204 -24.95 1.47 15.45
C LYS A 204 -24.81 -0.04 15.36
N LEU A 205 -24.92 -0.73 16.50
CA LEU A 205 -24.94 -2.19 16.53
C LEU A 205 -26.19 -2.71 15.81
N SER A 206 -26.03 -3.82 15.11
CA SER A 206 -27.09 -4.59 14.48
C SER A 206 -27.15 -6.00 15.10
N ARG A 207 -27.92 -6.91 14.50
CA ARG A 207 -28.06 -8.29 15.00
C ARG A 207 -26.74 -9.06 14.94
N ASP A 208 -25.94 -8.84 13.90
CA ASP A 208 -24.77 -9.65 13.56
C ASP A 208 -23.55 -8.81 13.17
N GLY A 209 -23.56 -7.50 13.43
CA GLY A 209 -22.45 -6.60 13.06
C GLY A 209 -22.65 -5.16 13.51
N VAL A 210 -21.89 -4.25 12.92
CA VAL A 210 -21.98 -2.82 13.20
C VAL A 210 -22.16 -2.04 11.91
N ARG A 211 -23.05 -1.05 11.96
CA ARG A 211 -23.19 -0.02 10.94
C ARG A 211 -22.38 1.19 11.36
N VAL A 212 -21.48 1.64 10.49
CA VAL A 212 -20.62 2.80 10.69
C VAL A 212 -21.11 3.92 9.79
N THR A 213 -21.42 5.07 10.38
CA THR A 213 -21.88 6.23 9.62
C THR A 213 -20.86 7.34 9.72
N LEU A 214 -20.28 7.67 8.57
CA LEU A 214 -19.42 8.82 8.38
C LEU A 214 -20.28 10.00 7.96
N ARG A 215 -20.07 11.17 8.57
CA ARG A 215 -20.70 12.44 8.19
C ARG A 215 -19.59 13.37 7.71
N LEU A 216 -19.56 13.60 6.41
CA LEU A 216 -18.58 14.44 5.75
C LEU A 216 -19.06 15.89 5.78
N ALA A 217 -18.19 16.78 6.25
CA ALA A 217 -18.41 18.22 6.21
C ALA A 217 -17.67 18.82 5.01
N SER A 218 -18.32 19.76 4.33
CA SER A 218 -17.70 20.56 3.27
C SER A 218 -16.90 21.74 3.84
N GLY A 219 -16.00 22.29 3.02
CA GLY A 219 -15.37 23.60 3.27
C GLY A 219 -14.16 23.62 4.22
N ARG A 220 -13.72 22.48 4.78
CA ARG A 220 -12.47 22.39 5.56
C ARG A 220 -11.67 21.15 5.18
N ALA A 221 -10.34 21.28 5.21
CA ALA A 221 -9.44 20.14 5.08
C ALA A 221 -9.60 19.18 6.26
N VAL A 222 -9.86 17.92 5.95
CA VAL A 222 -10.11 16.83 6.89
C VAL A 222 -9.41 15.59 6.36
N ARG A 223 -8.65 14.95 7.24
CA ARG A 223 -8.25 13.54 7.10
C ARG A 223 -8.90 12.77 8.24
N LEU A 224 -9.59 11.70 7.93
CA LEU A 224 -10.23 10.80 8.89
C LEU A 224 -9.65 9.42 8.69
N ALA A 225 -9.26 8.76 9.78
CA ALA A 225 -8.73 7.41 9.75
C ALA A 225 -9.11 6.66 11.05
N TYR A 226 -9.89 5.59 10.93
CA TYR A 226 -10.35 4.78 12.06
C TYR A 226 -10.27 3.29 11.77
N ASP A 227 -9.83 2.52 12.75
CA ASP A 227 -10.11 1.08 12.80
C ASP A 227 -11.41 0.82 13.56
N VAL A 228 -12.28 0.04 12.94
CA VAL A 228 -13.56 -0.42 13.48
C VAL A 228 -13.41 -1.89 13.81
N PHE A 229 -13.67 -2.27 15.06
CA PHE A 229 -13.66 -3.67 15.47
C PHE A 229 -15.06 -4.08 15.88
N VAL A 230 -15.46 -5.28 15.49
CA VAL A 230 -16.73 -5.87 15.92
C VAL A 230 -16.57 -7.36 16.22
N GLY A 231 -17.12 -7.80 17.34
CA GLY A 231 -17.01 -9.17 17.80
C GLY A 231 -17.94 -9.50 18.96
N TRP A 232 -17.77 -10.69 19.51
CA TRP A 232 -18.63 -11.20 20.58
C TRP A 232 -17.87 -11.25 21.91
N ALA A 233 -18.55 -11.02 23.03
CA ALA A 233 -17.97 -11.16 24.36
C ALA A 233 -18.97 -11.79 25.35
N PRO A 234 -18.54 -12.70 26.23
CA PRO A 234 -17.20 -13.30 26.29
C PRO A 234 -16.97 -14.29 25.14
N ILE A 235 -15.70 -14.52 24.79
CA ILE A 235 -15.29 -15.60 23.88
C ILE A 235 -14.66 -16.76 24.66
N PRO A 236 -14.95 -18.02 24.27
CA PRO A 236 -14.23 -19.19 24.77
C PRO A 236 -12.72 -19.10 24.47
N VAL A 237 -11.87 -19.49 25.43
CA VAL A 237 -10.40 -19.51 25.28
C VAL A 237 -9.95 -20.34 24.06
N ARG A 238 -10.64 -21.44 23.76
CA ARG A 238 -10.38 -22.28 22.57
C ARG A 238 -10.61 -21.58 21.22
N LEU A 239 -11.35 -20.46 21.21
CA LEU A 239 -11.61 -19.66 20.02
C LEU A 239 -10.71 -18.41 19.92
N ARG A 240 -9.93 -18.10 20.98
CA ARG A 240 -8.98 -16.99 20.95
C ARG A 240 -7.94 -17.20 19.85
N PRO A 241 -7.59 -16.15 19.07
CA PRO A 241 -6.44 -16.17 18.18
C PRO A 241 -5.14 -16.52 18.90
N ARG A 242 -4.15 -17.01 18.15
CA ARG A 242 -2.79 -17.17 18.64
C ARG A 242 -2.09 -15.82 18.58
N HIS A 243 -1.55 -15.38 19.71
CA HIS A 243 -0.66 -14.21 19.75
C HIS A 243 0.73 -14.62 19.27
N LEU A 244 1.15 -14.02 18.16
CA LEU A 244 2.44 -14.21 17.54
C LEU A 244 3.24 -12.92 17.61
N ARG A 245 4.56 -13.04 17.67
CA ARG A 245 5.50 -11.94 17.55
C ARG A 245 6.48 -12.23 16.42
N VAL A 246 6.54 -11.31 15.47
CA VAL A 246 7.50 -11.32 14.36
C VAL A 246 8.59 -10.31 14.67
N ARG A 247 9.83 -10.78 14.74
CA ARG A 247 11.01 -9.94 14.89
C ARG A 247 11.80 -9.96 13.60
N LEU A 248 11.95 -8.81 12.97
CA LEU A 248 12.89 -8.66 11.86
C LEU A 248 14.30 -8.64 12.47
N GLU A 249 15.19 -9.51 11.98
CA GLU A 249 16.50 -9.71 12.60
C GLU A 249 17.61 -9.05 11.77
N GLN A 250 17.62 -9.26 10.46
CA GLN A 250 18.70 -8.80 9.60
C GLN A 250 18.25 -8.59 8.15
N LEU A 251 18.78 -7.53 7.52
CA LEU A 251 18.82 -7.35 6.07
C LEU A 251 20.26 -7.58 5.59
N LEU A 252 20.48 -8.54 4.70
CA LEU A 252 21.74 -8.65 3.95
C LEU A 252 21.53 -7.97 2.60
N VAL A 253 22.28 -6.90 2.36
CA VAL A 253 22.33 -6.17 1.09
C VAL A 253 23.47 -6.78 0.29
N ARG A 254 23.17 -7.35 -0.88
CA ARG A 254 24.17 -7.92 -1.79
C ARG A 254 24.64 -6.90 -2.81
N ARG A 255 23.69 -6.10 -3.29
CA ARG A 255 23.88 -4.94 -4.16
C ARG A 255 23.18 -3.77 -3.53
N ALA A 256 23.89 -2.67 -3.38
CA ALA A 256 23.32 -1.42 -2.95
C ALA A 256 22.39 -0.86 -4.02
N MET A 257 22.59 -1.21 -5.30
CA MET A 257 21.91 -0.64 -6.48
C MET A 257 22.56 0.64 -7.01
N ASP A 258 23.56 1.18 -6.29
CA ASP A 258 24.34 2.32 -6.73
C ASP A 258 25.84 2.05 -6.90
N PRO A 259 26.50 2.62 -7.92
CA PRO A 259 25.94 3.55 -8.93
C PRO A 259 25.33 2.82 -10.15
N SER A 260 24.74 3.58 -11.07
CA SER A 260 24.31 3.11 -12.40
C SER A 260 25.38 3.30 -13.51
N CYS A 261 25.29 2.51 -14.59
CA CYS A 261 26.02 2.77 -15.83
C CYS A 261 25.37 3.89 -16.65
N THR A 262 26.16 4.67 -17.40
CA THR A 262 25.58 5.73 -18.26
C THR A 262 24.93 5.16 -19.52
N LEU A 263 23.99 5.91 -20.11
CA LEU A 263 23.36 5.54 -21.40
C LEU A 263 24.39 5.32 -22.53
N THR A 264 25.52 6.04 -22.49
CA THR A 264 26.60 5.94 -23.49
C THR A 264 27.63 4.86 -23.18
N ARG A 265 27.61 4.27 -21.97
CA ARG A 265 28.51 3.20 -21.53
C ARG A 265 27.73 2.15 -20.74
N PRO A 266 26.78 1.44 -21.38
CA PRO A 266 25.94 0.46 -20.69
C PRO A 266 26.73 -0.74 -20.16
N ASP A 267 27.90 -1.03 -20.74
CA ASP A 267 28.76 -2.14 -20.34
C ASP A 267 29.87 -1.70 -19.36
N CYS A 268 29.47 -1.09 -18.24
CA CYS A 268 30.40 -0.64 -17.21
C CYS A 268 30.42 -1.61 -16.01
N PRO A 269 31.40 -1.50 -15.09
CA PRO A 269 31.44 -2.36 -13.89
C PRO A 269 30.17 -2.31 -13.04
N ALA A 270 29.43 -1.20 -13.06
CA ALA A 270 28.21 -1.00 -12.29
C ALA A 270 26.96 -1.70 -12.86
N ARG A 271 27.06 -2.37 -14.02
CA ARG A 271 25.95 -3.14 -14.64
C ARG A 271 25.41 -4.28 -13.77
N VAL A 272 26.10 -4.58 -12.67
CA VAL A 272 25.73 -5.60 -11.68
C VAL A 272 24.91 -5.03 -10.52
N GLU A 273 24.85 -3.70 -10.38
CA GLU A 273 24.07 -3.00 -9.36
C GLU A 273 22.62 -2.87 -9.80
N THR A 274 22.39 -2.29 -10.98
CA THR A 274 21.06 -2.00 -11.51
C THR A 274 20.94 -2.30 -13.01
N THR A 275 19.71 -2.57 -13.43
CA THR A 275 19.31 -2.67 -14.84
C THR A 275 18.92 -1.32 -15.44
N GLN A 276 18.71 -0.31 -14.60
CA GLN A 276 18.40 1.04 -15.05
C GLN A 276 19.69 1.76 -15.45
N LEU A 277 19.69 2.41 -16.62
CA LEU A 277 20.85 3.11 -17.15
C LEU A 277 20.67 4.62 -17.08
N GLY A 278 21.76 5.35 -16.84
CA GLY A 278 21.77 6.81 -16.92
C GLY A 278 21.37 7.51 -15.63
N GLN A 279 21.19 6.77 -14.53
CA GLN A 279 21.00 7.39 -13.22
C GLN A 279 22.30 8.06 -12.80
N VAL A 280 22.15 9.18 -12.10
CA VAL A 280 23.24 9.88 -11.44
C VAL A 280 23.13 9.59 -9.95
N SER A 281 23.50 8.38 -9.55
CA SER A 281 23.47 7.92 -8.16
C SER A 281 24.88 7.54 -7.66
N ARG A 282 25.07 7.51 -6.34
CA ARG A 282 26.37 7.21 -5.72
C ARG A 282 26.21 6.43 -4.44
N ALA A 283 26.96 5.34 -4.32
CA ALA A 283 27.04 4.59 -3.07
C ALA A 283 27.41 5.48 -1.85
N PRO A 284 26.82 5.21 -0.65
CA PRO A 284 25.90 4.11 -0.35
C PRO A 284 24.49 4.37 -0.90
N GLY A 285 23.77 3.31 -1.30
CA GLY A 285 22.37 3.46 -1.70
C GLY A 285 21.45 3.72 -0.52
N GLU A 286 20.28 4.28 -0.78
CA GLU A 286 19.36 4.85 0.19
C GLU A 286 18.02 4.11 0.21
N TRP A 287 17.92 3.07 1.03
CA TRP A 287 16.76 2.18 0.99
C TRP A 287 15.66 2.55 1.97
N ALA A 288 14.46 2.81 1.45
CA ALA A 288 13.22 2.73 2.22
C ALA A 288 12.72 1.28 2.27
N LEU A 289 12.49 0.74 3.48
CA LEU A 289 12.01 -0.63 3.68
C LEU A 289 10.63 -0.65 4.32
N TYR A 290 9.66 -1.20 3.58
CA TYR A 290 8.29 -1.42 3.98
C TYR A 290 8.06 -2.88 4.32
N VAL A 291 7.23 -3.15 5.33
CA VAL A 291 6.87 -4.52 5.70
C VAL A 291 5.38 -4.61 6.00
N ASP A 292 4.76 -5.67 5.49
CA ASP A 292 3.42 -6.14 5.86
C ASP A 292 3.52 -7.47 6.60
N VAL A 293 2.98 -7.54 7.82
CA VAL A 293 2.87 -8.75 8.62
C VAL A 293 1.40 -9.06 8.90
N GLY A 294 0.80 -9.87 8.03
CA GLY A 294 -0.60 -10.30 8.15
C GLY A 294 -1.59 -9.13 8.18
N GLY A 295 -1.36 -8.11 7.34
CA GLY A 295 -2.17 -6.89 7.24
C GLY A 295 -1.70 -5.74 8.11
N ILE A 296 -0.60 -5.92 8.86
CA ILE A 296 0.02 -4.85 9.65
C ILE A 296 1.18 -4.25 8.87
N TRP A 297 0.94 -3.07 8.29
CA TRP A 297 1.90 -2.31 7.50
C TRP A 297 2.76 -1.36 8.35
N THR A 298 4.05 -1.26 8.02
CA THR A 298 4.95 -0.28 8.64
C THR A 298 6.22 -0.03 7.81
N HIS A 299 6.86 1.12 8.02
CA HIS A 299 8.27 1.28 7.69
C HIS A 299 9.15 0.60 8.74
N VAL A 300 10.22 -0.03 8.28
CA VAL A 300 11.34 -0.41 9.15
C VAL A 300 12.10 0.86 9.52
N ARG A 301 12.51 0.98 10.78
CA ARG A 301 13.29 2.12 11.26
C ARG A 301 14.80 1.81 11.30
N PRO A 302 15.67 2.79 11.00
CA PRO A 302 15.35 4.15 10.51
C PRO A 302 14.67 4.13 9.14
N LEU A 303 13.89 5.18 8.81
CA LEU A 303 13.03 5.22 7.62
C LEU A 303 13.80 4.99 6.31
N VAL A 304 15.04 5.47 6.27
CA VAL A 304 15.99 5.25 5.18
C VAL A 304 17.23 4.55 5.74
N LEU A 305 17.67 3.49 5.05
CA LEU A 305 18.87 2.74 5.32
C LEU A 305 19.95 3.11 4.30
N TYR A 306 21.07 3.68 4.75
CA TYR A 306 22.23 3.87 3.90
C TYR A 306 23.02 2.55 3.83
N VAL A 307 23.01 1.91 2.66
CA VAL A 307 23.49 0.55 2.47
C VAL A 307 24.62 0.44 1.46
N ARG A 308 25.51 -0.53 1.69
CA ARG A 308 26.61 -0.91 0.80
C ARG A 308 26.52 -2.37 0.44
N ASP A 309 27.16 -2.74 -0.65
CA ASP A 309 27.38 -4.11 -1.05
C ASP A 309 27.93 -4.99 0.08
N GLY A 310 27.31 -6.15 0.27
CA GLY A 310 27.66 -7.11 1.31
C GLY A 310 27.26 -6.70 2.74
N GLN A 311 26.68 -5.51 2.94
CA GLN A 311 26.35 -5.03 4.28
C GLN A 311 25.26 -5.88 4.94
N ARG A 312 25.44 -6.13 6.23
CA ARG A 312 24.44 -6.75 7.10
C ARG A 312 23.89 -5.71 8.05
N VAL A 313 22.66 -5.27 7.80
CA VAL A 313 21.95 -4.33 8.67
C VAL A 313 21.18 -5.11 9.71
N ARG A 314 21.44 -4.85 10.99
CA ARG A 314 20.66 -5.45 12.09
C ARG A 314 19.34 -4.70 12.25
N LEU A 315 18.23 -5.42 12.13
CA LEU A 315 16.90 -4.85 12.27
C LEU A 315 16.42 -5.01 13.73
N ARG A 316 15.62 -4.05 14.20
CA ARG A 316 15.04 -4.05 15.56
C ARG A 316 13.51 -4.00 15.57
N THR A 317 12.89 -3.98 14.38
CA THR A 317 11.43 -3.96 14.24
C THR A 317 10.82 -5.25 14.77
N THR A 318 9.80 -5.09 15.61
CA THR A 318 9.03 -6.18 16.19
C THR A 318 7.55 -5.85 16.02
N LEU A 319 6.79 -6.81 15.50
CA LEU A 319 5.37 -6.69 15.21
C LEU A 319 4.64 -7.83 15.91
N ASP A 320 3.56 -7.50 16.62
CA ASP A 320 2.69 -8.48 17.25
C ASP A 320 1.43 -8.64 16.40
N LEU A 321 1.00 -9.88 16.17
CA LEU A 321 -0.22 -10.18 15.44
C LEU A 321 -1.02 -11.31 16.09
N TYR A 322 -2.32 -11.31 15.84
CA TYR A 322 -3.27 -12.30 16.31
C TYR A 322 -3.80 -13.12 15.14
N VAL A 323 -3.45 -14.40 15.10
CA VAL A 323 -3.82 -15.29 13.99
C VAL A 323 -4.87 -16.30 14.46
N PRO A 324 -6.07 -16.33 13.87
CA PRO A 324 -7.06 -17.35 14.18
C PRO A 324 -6.51 -18.76 13.92
N ARG A 325 -6.94 -19.75 14.71
CA ARG A 325 -6.47 -21.14 14.56
C ARG A 325 -6.77 -21.64 13.14
N GLY A 326 -5.76 -22.23 12.50
CA GLY A 326 -5.89 -22.84 11.16
C GLY A 326 -5.88 -21.84 10.00
N ARG A 327 -5.73 -20.53 10.26
CA ARG A 327 -5.61 -19.53 9.19
C ARG A 327 -4.15 -19.32 8.81
N SER A 328 -3.91 -19.23 7.51
CA SER A 328 -2.66 -18.72 6.96
C SER A 328 -2.59 -17.20 7.14
N TRP A 329 -1.36 -16.70 7.14
CA TRP A 329 -1.01 -15.28 7.13
C TRP A 329 0.32 -15.15 6.37
N ARG A 330 0.72 -13.94 5.98
CA ARG A 330 1.95 -13.70 5.21
C ARG A 330 2.88 -12.69 5.86
N ILE A 331 4.12 -12.72 5.42
CA ILE A 331 5.06 -11.61 5.58
C ILE A 331 5.41 -11.14 4.17
N ALA A 332 5.28 -9.85 3.92
CA ALA A 332 5.81 -9.21 2.73
C ALA A 332 6.74 -8.07 3.11
N ALA A 333 7.75 -7.82 2.27
CA ALA A 333 8.66 -6.70 2.42
C ALA A 333 8.97 -6.09 1.05
N PHE A 334 9.00 -4.78 0.98
CA PHE A 334 9.24 -4.01 -0.24
C PHE A 334 10.36 -3.02 0.03
N THR A 335 11.33 -2.96 -0.87
CA THR A 335 12.45 -2.02 -0.82
C THR A 335 12.33 -1.02 -1.96
N ARG A 336 12.59 0.25 -1.68
CA ARG A 336 12.74 1.32 -2.67
C ARG A 336 14.08 1.99 -2.45
N GLU A 337 14.80 2.23 -3.53
CA GLU A 337 15.90 3.19 -3.54
C GLU A 337 15.36 4.62 -3.38
N CYS A 338 16.28 5.58 -3.33
CA CYS A 338 15.97 6.99 -3.18
C CYS A 338 16.82 7.83 -4.15
N ASP A 339 16.87 7.39 -5.41
CA ASP A 339 17.66 8.03 -6.48
C ASP A 339 17.16 9.44 -6.85
N PHE A 340 15.97 9.81 -6.40
CA PHE A 340 15.37 11.11 -6.63
C PHE A 340 15.54 12.07 -5.45
N GLY A 341 16.70 12.73 -5.41
CA GLY A 341 17.05 13.64 -4.32
C GLY A 341 16.26 14.95 -4.27
N LEU A 342 15.85 15.50 -5.43
CA LEU A 342 15.07 16.74 -5.61
C LEU A 342 14.90 17.07 -7.11
N PRO A 343 13.91 17.88 -7.51
CA PRO A 343 12.82 18.48 -6.71
C PRO A 343 11.64 17.53 -6.51
N THR A 344 10.67 17.89 -5.66
CA THR A 344 9.31 17.31 -5.70
C THR A 344 8.33 18.23 -6.43
N PHE A 345 7.13 17.75 -6.76
CA PHE A 345 6.08 18.59 -7.36
C PHE A 345 5.81 19.88 -6.58
N SER A 346 5.68 19.79 -5.24
CA SER A 346 5.35 20.95 -4.42
C SER A 346 6.55 21.81 -4.02
N SER A 347 7.78 21.35 -4.28
CA SER A 347 8.98 22.02 -3.78
C SER A 347 10.25 21.71 -4.55
N ASN A 348 10.98 22.77 -4.91
CA ASN A 348 12.32 22.65 -5.51
C ASN A 348 13.42 22.20 -4.51
N ASP A 349 13.09 22.10 -3.23
CA ASP A 349 14.06 21.91 -2.14
C ASP A 349 13.77 20.68 -1.27
N ARG A 350 12.80 19.85 -1.66
CA ARG A 350 12.44 18.60 -0.98
C ARG A 350 12.70 17.40 -1.89
N ALA A 351 12.93 16.26 -1.24
CA ALA A 351 12.94 14.94 -1.85
C ALA A 351 11.58 14.26 -1.65
N VAL A 352 11.30 13.24 -2.44
CA VAL A 352 10.13 12.37 -2.26
C VAL A 352 10.21 11.73 -0.88
N TYR A 353 9.16 11.80 -0.07
CA TYR A 353 9.15 11.11 1.22
C TYR A 353 9.16 9.57 1.03
N PRO A 354 9.97 8.81 1.80
CA PRO A 354 10.77 9.22 2.97
C PRO A 354 12.24 9.54 2.66
N CYS A 355 12.60 9.69 1.38
CA CYS A 355 13.97 9.83 0.91
C CYS A 355 14.67 11.09 1.44
N PRO A 356 16.01 11.02 1.60
CA PRO A 356 16.79 12.18 1.98
C PRO A 356 16.97 13.12 0.79
N ARG A 357 17.24 14.38 1.09
CA ARG A 357 17.72 15.34 0.09
C ARG A 357 19.09 14.91 -0.42
N SER A 358 19.22 14.65 -1.71
CA SER A 358 20.49 14.31 -2.38
C SER A 358 20.68 15.14 -3.67
N ARG A 359 21.80 14.94 -4.37
CA ARG A 359 22.03 15.53 -5.71
C ARG A 359 21.84 14.51 -6.82
N GLU A 360 21.16 13.42 -6.49
CA GLU A 360 20.99 12.29 -7.39
C GLU A 360 19.80 12.50 -8.30
N PHE A 361 19.87 11.84 -9.44
CA PHE A 361 18.84 11.86 -10.45
C PHE A 361 18.57 10.42 -10.88
N GLY A 362 17.39 9.92 -10.52
CA GLY A 362 16.89 8.61 -10.93
C GLY A 362 16.55 8.53 -12.42
N HIS A 363 16.05 7.37 -12.82
CA HIS A 363 15.68 7.10 -14.20
C HIS A 363 14.27 7.63 -14.51
N PRO A 364 13.96 8.11 -15.72
CA PRO A 364 12.59 8.54 -16.09
C PRO A 364 11.48 7.49 -15.94
N ALA A 365 11.83 6.24 -15.63
CA ALA A 365 10.88 5.14 -15.45
C ALA A 365 10.70 4.75 -13.97
N GLY A 366 11.21 5.58 -13.05
CA GLY A 366 11.13 5.37 -11.61
C GLY A 366 12.45 4.96 -10.98
N ASP A 367 12.41 4.87 -9.65
CA ASP A 367 13.54 4.57 -8.79
C ASP A 367 13.98 3.10 -8.91
N ASP A 368 15.14 2.76 -8.36
CA ASP A 368 15.58 1.40 -8.28
C ASP A 368 14.74 0.55 -7.31
N ARG A 369 14.53 -0.70 -7.75
CA ARG A 369 13.65 -1.68 -7.12
C ARG A 369 14.49 -2.92 -6.83
N PRO A 370 15.11 -3.04 -5.64
CA PRO A 370 15.91 -4.22 -5.30
C PRO A 370 15.11 -5.54 -5.27
N GLY A 371 13.78 -5.45 -5.34
CA GLY A 371 12.83 -6.56 -5.35
C GLY A 371 11.87 -6.51 -4.15
N HIS A 372 11.15 -7.61 -3.97
CA HIS A 372 10.26 -7.79 -2.83
C HIS A 372 10.40 -9.19 -2.23
N VAL A 373 9.99 -9.37 -0.97
CA VAL A 373 9.78 -10.67 -0.33
C VAL A 373 8.28 -10.84 -0.11
N ALA A 374 7.74 -12.01 -0.40
CA ALA A 374 6.37 -12.37 -0.01
C ALA A 374 6.30 -13.87 0.28
N VAL A 375 6.04 -14.25 1.53
CA VAL A 375 6.07 -15.65 1.97
C VAL A 375 4.99 -15.94 3.01
N ALA A 376 4.57 -17.21 3.08
CA ALA A 376 3.67 -17.67 4.12
C ALA A 376 4.33 -17.62 5.50
N GLY A 377 3.62 -17.08 6.50
CA GLY A 377 4.09 -16.96 7.86
C GLY A 377 4.10 -18.29 8.62
N ARG A 378 5.21 -18.61 9.27
CA ARG A 378 5.42 -19.85 10.05
C ARG A 378 6.20 -19.56 11.33
N LEU A 379 6.02 -20.37 12.38
CA LEU A 379 6.84 -20.29 13.59
C LEU A 379 8.30 -20.64 13.29
N GLY A 380 9.24 -20.09 14.06
CA GLY A 380 10.67 -20.37 13.92
C GLY A 380 11.46 -19.21 13.30
N ARG A 381 12.71 -19.50 12.90
CA ARG A 381 13.61 -18.55 12.22
C ARG A 381 13.58 -18.82 10.72
N HIS A 382 13.50 -17.76 9.93
CA HIS A 382 13.33 -17.83 8.48
C HIS A 382 14.18 -16.77 7.79
N SER A 383 14.40 -16.97 6.49
CA SER A 383 14.95 -15.94 5.61
C SER A 383 14.46 -16.13 4.19
N ALA A 384 14.32 -15.03 3.44
CA ALA A 384 13.95 -15.06 2.03
C ALA A 384 14.73 -13.99 1.25
N ASN A 385 15.04 -14.30 -0.01
CA ASN A 385 15.68 -13.38 -0.94
C ASN A 385 14.64 -12.46 -1.57
N GLY A 386 15.05 -11.23 -1.92
CA GLY A 386 14.27 -10.36 -2.79
C GLY A 386 14.05 -11.01 -4.16
N SER A 387 12.84 -10.90 -4.70
CA SER A 387 12.49 -11.40 -6.02
C SER A 387 13.23 -10.64 -7.13
N LEU A 388 13.59 -11.37 -8.19
CA LEU A 388 14.08 -10.77 -9.44
C LEU A 388 12.92 -10.39 -10.38
N ALA A 389 11.73 -10.92 -10.15
CA ALA A 389 10.54 -10.53 -10.91
C ALA A 389 10.13 -9.11 -10.51
N ASP A 390 9.81 -8.28 -11.52
CA ASP A 390 9.39 -6.88 -11.36
C ASP A 390 10.39 -6.02 -10.57
N SER A 391 11.68 -6.36 -10.64
CA SER A 391 12.76 -5.67 -9.93
C SER A 391 13.80 -5.15 -10.91
N THR A 392 14.54 -4.13 -10.51
CA THR A 392 15.66 -3.61 -11.31
C THR A 392 16.98 -4.28 -10.94
N CYS A 393 16.94 -5.25 -10.03
CA CYS A 393 18.09 -6.05 -9.65
C CYS A 393 18.59 -6.91 -10.83
N PRO A 394 19.85 -6.76 -11.27
CA PRO A 394 20.34 -7.50 -12.43
C PRO A 394 20.27 -9.02 -12.27
N PRO A 395 19.86 -9.79 -13.31
CA PRO A 395 19.73 -11.25 -13.25
C PRO A 395 21.02 -12.01 -12.88
N VAL A 396 22.18 -11.39 -13.04
CA VAL A 396 23.47 -11.94 -12.56
C VAL A 396 23.45 -12.18 -11.03
N ASN A 397 22.65 -11.41 -10.29
CA ASN A 397 22.41 -11.58 -8.86
C ASN A 397 21.35 -12.66 -8.62
N LYS A 398 21.64 -13.92 -8.96
CA LYS A 398 20.70 -15.06 -8.91
C LYS A 398 19.94 -15.25 -7.58
N ASN A 399 20.46 -14.69 -6.49
CA ASN A 399 19.86 -14.75 -5.15
C ASN A 399 19.17 -13.44 -4.74
N GLY A 400 18.83 -12.57 -5.69
CA GLY A 400 18.30 -11.23 -5.44
C GLY A 400 19.34 -10.27 -4.86
N CYS A 401 19.04 -8.98 -4.94
CA CYS A 401 19.92 -7.92 -4.44
C CYS A 401 19.91 -7.82 -2.91
N TYR A 402 18.96 -8.49 -2.23
CA TYR A 402 18.97 -8.60 -0.78
C TYR A 402 18.39 -9.92 -0.24
N ARG A 403 18.59 -10.15 1.07
CA ARG A 403 17.92 -11.20 1.84
C ARG A 403 17.44 -10.66 3.19
N LEU A 404 16.17 -10.84 3.48
CA LEU A 404 15.58 -10.52 4.78
C LEU A 404 15.57 -11.77 5.67
N SER A 405 15.89 -11.61 6.96
CA SER A 405 15.81 -12.67 7.98
C SER A 405 14.94 -12.23 9.14
N TRP A 406 14.10 -13.12 9.63
CA TRP A 406 13.16 -12.84 10.73
C TRP A 406 12.91 -14.07 11.59
N ARG A 407 12.33 -13.83 12.77
CA ARG A 407 11.91 -14.88 13.70
C ARG A 407 10.47 -14.67 14.12
N VAL A 408 9.70 -15.75 14.12
CA VAL A 408 8.32 -15.77 14.60
C VAL A 408 8.25 -16.65 15.85
N ILE A 409 7.74 -16.07 16.93
CA ILE A 409 7.49 -16.79 18.19
C ILE A 409 6.02 -16.71 18.55
N ARG A 410 5.53 -17.70 19.28
CA ARG A 410 4.22 -17.65 19.91
C ARG A 410 4.37 -17.06 21.31
N LEU A 411 3.53 -16.07 21.62
CA LEU A 411 3.42 -15.48 22.94
C LEU A 411 2.34 -16.23 23.75
N ARG A 412 2.44 -16.17 25.08
CA ARG A 412 1.57 -16.90 26.00
C ARG A 412 0.26 -16.18 26.24
#